data_AF-A0A972PG59-F1
#
_entry.id   AF-A0A972PG59-F1
#
_cell.length_a   1.000
_cell.length_b   1.000
_cell.length_c   1.000
_cell.angle_alpha   90.00
_cell.angle_beta   90.00
_cell.angle_gamma   90.00
#
_symmetry.space_group_name_H-M   'P 1'
#
loop_
_entity.id
_entity.type
_entity.pdbx_description
1 polymer ?
#
loop_
_entity_poly.entity_id
_entity_poly.type
_entity_poly.pdbx_seq_one_letter_code
_entity_poly.pdbx_strand_id
1 'polypeptide(L)'
;MARKKNREAGAAPYYSESQSLPEPWKEELTARLFRQEQLYLKLLELAREKRQVLLAGPVGEAQLSALEAILREETVLLAEARTLEETRYSLYERLAREFELPEDPAASLEPDLMKQVHGRLSRYLPDLTDRYASLHAILEELRRLNRENGEILERFQRYVDFSLNLLMRSAEAGTYREAGNKKGAVKKVTSPQSRLVRQV
;
A
#
# COMPACT_ATOMS: atom_id res chain seq x y z
N MET A 1 72.43 -9.00 11.87
CA MET A 1 71.35 -7.99 11.96
C MET A 1 71.25 -7.31 10.60
N ALA A 2 70.15 -7.12 9.89
CA ALA A 2 68.74 -7.34 10.14
C ALA A 2 68.00 -7.59 8.79
N ARG A 3 67.18 -8.66 8.82
CA ARG A 3 65.85 -8.86 8.20
C ARG A 3 65.42 -8.01 6.99
N LYS A 4 65.24 -8.73 5.87
CA LYS A 4 64.04 -8.84 5.02
C LYS A 4 62.93 -7.79 5.27
N LYS A 5 62.55 -7.06 4.22
CA LYS A 5 61.15 -6.67 3.99
C LYS A 5 60.69 -7.20 2.64
N ASN A 6 60.12 -8.39 2.70
CA ASN A 6 59.16 -8.90 1.73
C ASN A 6 58.04 -7.86 1.63
N ARG A 7 57.86 -7.25 0.46
CA ARG A 7 56.60 -6.62 0.09
C ARG A 7 55.72 -7.72 -0.47
N GLU A 8 54.98 -8.37 0.42
CA GLU A 8 53.80 -9.12 0.03
C GLU A 8 52.78 -8.10 -0.46
N ALA A 9 52.61 -8.04 -1.78
CA ALA A 9 51.40 -7.52 -2.38
C ALA A 9 50.26 -8.37 -1.82
N GLY A 10 49.39 -7.73 -1.04
CA GLY A 10 48.13 -8.32 -0.60
C GLY A 10 47.32 -8.66 -1.83
N ALA A 11 47.43 -9.91 -2.28
CA ALA A 11 46.52 -10.50 -3.23
C ALA A 11 45.15 -10.49 -2.55
N ALA A 12 44.25 -9.66 -3.07
CA ALA A 12 42.83 -9.77 -2.79
C ALA A 12 42.43 -11.25 -2.97
N PRO A 13 41.65 -11.84 -2.05
CA PRO A 13 41.24 -13.22 -2.19
C PRO A 13 40.40 -13.32 -3.46
N TYR A 14 40.98 -13.93 -4.50
CA TYR A 14 40.26 -14.37 -5.67
C TYR A 14 39.21 -15.37 -5.18
N TYR A 15 37.96 -14.94 -5.06
CA TYR A 15 36.82 -15.83 -4.84
C TYR A 15 36.67 -16.70 -6.09
N SER A 16 37.10 -17.96 -5.99
CA SER A 16 36.94 -18.97 -7.03
C SER A 16 35.48 -19.36 -7.21
N GLU A 17 35.11 -19.72 -8.44
CA GLU A 17 33.76 -19.97 -8.98
C GLU A 17 32.96 -21.14 -8.35
N SER A 18 33.24 -21.51 -7.11
CA SER A 18 32.70 -22.72 -6.46
C SER A 18 32.21 -22.52 -5.02
N GLN A 19 31.82 -21.31 -4.63
CA GLN A 19 31.11 -21.10 -3.36
C GLN A 19 29.60 -20.97 -3.61
N SER A 20 28.87 -22.04 -3.31
CA SER A 20 27.46 -21.94 -2.99
C SER A 20 27.27 -20.90 -1.90
N LEU A 21 26.23 -20.06 -2.00
CA LEU A 21 25.78 -19.22 -0.90
C LEU A 21 25.80 -20.01 0.42
N PRO A 22 26.25 -19.44 1.55
CA PRO A 22 26.20 -20.18 2.80
C PRO A 22 24.74 -20.54 3.09
N GLU A 23 24.46 -21.85 3.22
CA GLU A 23 23.13 -22.44 3.47
C GLU A 23 22.22 -21.61 4.40
N PRO A 24 22.67 -21.06 5.55
CA PRO A 24 21.79 -20.28 6.44
C PRO A 24 21.13 -19.06 5.77
N TRP A 25 21.78 -18.40 4.81
CA TRP A 25 21.22 -17.21 4.14
C TRP A 25 20.13 -17.58 3.14
N LYS A 26 20.30 -18.71 2.46
CA LYS A 26 19.32 -19.22 1.50
C LYS A 26 18.02 -19.55 2.22
N GLU A 27 18.12 -20.27 3.34
CA GLU A 27 16.95 -20.62 4.16
C GLU A 27 16.28 -19.38 4.75
N GLU A 28 17.05 -18.45 5.31
CA GLU A 28 16.52 -17.22 5.89
C GLU A 28 15.80 -16.37 4.83
N LEU A 29 16.42 -16.12 3.68
CA LEU A 29 15.82 -15.31 2.61
C LEU A 29 14.57 -15.99 2.03
N THR A 30 14.61 -17.30 1.81
CA THR A 30 13.47 -18.06 1.28
C THR A 30 12.29 -18.04 2.26
N ALA A 31 12.55 -18.24 3.55
CA ALA A 31 11.52 -18.19 4.59
C ALA A 31 10.88 -16.79 4.69
N ARG A 32 11.67 -15.72 4.57
CA ARG A 32 11.17 -14.34 4.58
C ARG A 32 10.32 -14.03 3.36
N LEU A 33 10.79 -14.39 2.17
CA LEU A 33 10.03 -14.18 0.93
C LEU A 33 8.73 -14.97 0.92
N PHE A 34 8.74 -16.20 1.43
CA PHE A 34 7.53 -16.99 1.60
C PHE A 34 6.53 -16.30 2.54
N ARG A 35 7.00 -15.77 3.67
CA ARG A 35 6.14 -15.02 4.60
C ARG A 35 5.57 -13.74 3.98
N GLN A 36 6.38 -13.00 3.22
CA GLN A 36 5.92 -11.82 2.47
C GLN A 36 4.86 -12.20 1.43
N GLU A 37 5.05 -13.31 0.72
CA GLU A 37 4.11 -13.80 -0.29
C GLU A 37 2.75 -14.14 0.34
N GLN A 38 2.74 -14.88 1.45
CA GLN A 38 1.52 -15.19 2.19
C GLN A 38 0.80 -13.93 2.69
N LEU A 39 1.56 -12.96 3.19
CA LEU A 39 1.00 -11.68 3.65
C LEU A 39 0.37 -10.90 2.49
N TYR A 40 1.05 -10.79 1.36
CA TYR A 40 0.54 -10.07 0.20
C TYR A 40 -0.65 -10.76 -0.45
N LEU A 41 -0.70 -12.09 -0.45
CA LEU A 41 -1.89 -12.85 -0.87
C LEU A 41 -3.08 -12.52 0.04
N LYS A 42 -2.87 -12.45 1.36
CA LYS A 42 -3.92 -12.09 2.30
C LYS A 42 -4.41 -10.65 2.11
N LEU A 43 -3.49 -9.69 1.91
CA LEU A 43 -3.86 -8.32 1.57
C LEU A 43 -4.62 -8.26 0.23
N LEU A 44 -4.30 -9.12 -0.72
CA LEU A 44 -4.99 -9.21 -2.00
C LEU A 44 -6.42 -9.75 -1.83
N GLU A 45 -6.62 -10.74 -0.97
CA GLU A 45 -7.96 -11.23 -0.60
C GLU A 45 -8.79 -10.13 0.05
N LEU A 46 -8.24 -9.41 1.03
CA LEU A 46 -8.92 -8.27 1.66
C LEU A 46 -9.26 -7.17 0.65
N ALA A 47 -8.38 -6.86 -0.30
CA ALA A 47 -8.65 -5.89 -1.35
C ALA A 47 -9.81 -6.33 -2.26
N ARG A 48 -9.95 -7.63 -2.53
CA ARG A 48 -11.07 -8.21 -3.29
C ARG A 48 -12.37 -8.18 -2.49
N GLU A 49 -12.32 -8.53 -1.21
CA GLU A 49 -13.47 -8.46 -0.30
C GLU A 49 -13.99 -7.03 -0.17
N LYS A 50 -13.07 -6.07 0.03
CA LYS A 50 -13.37 -4.64 0.05
C LYS A 50 -14.11 -4.21 -1.21
N ARG A 51 -13.64 -4.64 -2.38
CA ARG A 51 -14.31 -4.37 -3.66
C ARG A 51 -15.73 -4.93 -3.69
N GLN A 52 -15.94 -6.17 -3.22
CA GLN A 52 -17.26 -6.79 -3.18
C GLN A 52 -18.22 -6.00 -2.28
N VAL A 53 -17.77 -5.61 -1.09
CA VAL A 53 -18.57 -4.80 -0.16
C VAL A 53 -18.92 -3.45 -0.78
N LEU A 54 -17.98 -2.80 -1.47
CA LEU A 54 -18.21 -1.53 -2.14
C LEU A 54 -19.16 -1.65 -3.35
N LEU A 55 -19.17 -2.77 -4.07
CA LEU A 55 -20.05 -2.99 -5.22
C LEU A 55 -21.46 -3.47 -4.83
N ALA A 56 -21.66 -3.93 -3.59
CA ALA A 56 -22.93 -4.50 -3.11
C ALA A 56 -24.09 -3.49 -2.99
N GLY A 57 -23.86 -2.20 -3.32
CA GLY A 57 -24.90 -1.17 -3.37
C GLY A 57 -24.85 -0.23 -2.16
N PRO A 58 -25.99 0.37 -1.75
CA PRO A 58 -25.99 1.42 -0.73
C PRO A 58 -25.39 0.93 0.58
N VAL A 59 -24.45 1.72 1.11
CA VAL A 59 -23.71 1.42 2.34
C VAL A 59 -24.68 1.49 3.51
N GLY A 60 -25.14 0.33 3.98
CA GLY A 60 -25.82 0.19 5.27
C GLY A 60 -24.84 -0.07 6.41
N GLU A 61 -25.36 -0.21 7.62
CA GLU A 61 -24.56 -0.48 8.83
C GLU A 61 -23.73 -1.78 8.70
N ALA A 62 -24.27 -2.80 8.04
CA ALA A 62 -23.58 -4.07 7.82
C ALA A 62 -22.35 -3.92 6.91
N GLN A 63 -22.46 -3.14 5.82
CA GLN A 63 -21.36 -2.87 4.90
C GLN A 63 -20.29 -1.99 5.56
N LEU A 64 -20.70 -1.02 6.37
CA LEU A 64 -19.77 -0.17 7.12
C LEU A 64 -18.97 -1.00 8.13
N SER A 65 -19.63 -1.86 8.90
CA SER A 65 -18.97 -2.77 9.85
C SER A 65 -17.99 -3.73 9.15
N ALA A 66 -18.38 -4.28 7.99
CA ALA A 66 -17.49 -5.10 7.17
C ALA A 66 -16.26 -4.32 6.66
N LEU A 67 -16.44 -3.09 6.19
CA LEU A 67 -15.32 -2.23 5.78
C LEU A 67 -14.38 -1.89 6.94
N GLU A 68 -14.92 -1.60 8.13
CA GLU A 68 -14.10 -1.37 9.32
C GLU A 68 -13.30 -2.59 9.73
N ALA A 69 -13.89 -3.79 9.66
CA ALA A 69 -13.20 -5.04 9.95
C ALA A 69 -12.03 -5.26 8.97
N ILE A 70 -12.27 -5.07 7.67
CA ILE A 70 -11.24 -5.15 6.63
C ILE A 70 -10.13 -4.13 6.89
N LEU A 71 -10.47 -2.87 7.19
CA LEU A 71 -9.47 -1.82 7.46
C LEU A 71 -8.60 -2.14 8.68
N ARG A 72 -9.18 -2.67 9.75
CA ARG A 72 -8.41 -3.10 10.94
C ARG A 72 -7.43 -4.21 10.57
N GLU A 73 -7.85 -5.16 9.77
CA GLU A 73 -6.97 -6.25 9.34
C GLU A 73 -5.88 -5.76 8.37
N GLU A 74 -6.22 -4.91 7.40
CA GLU A 74 -5.27 -4.27 6.49
C GLU A 74 -4.17 -3.52 7.27
N THR A 75 -4.53 -2.75 8.29
CA THR A 75 -3.55 -1.97 9.09
C THR A 75 -2.56 -2.86 9.83
N VAL A 76 -3.02 -3.99 10.40
CA VAL A 76 -2.14 -4.97 11.06
C VAL A 76 -1.19 -5.61 10.04
N LEU A 77 -1.72 -6.06 8.91
CA LEU A 77 -0.92 -6.71 7.87
C LEU A 77 0.08 -5.74 7.21
N LEU A 78 -0.28 -4.47 7.02
CA LEU A 78 0.65 -3.46 6.49
C LEU A 78 1.80 -3.17 7.47
N ALA A 79 1.54 -3.18 8.78
CA ALA A 79 2.60 -3.04 9.77
C ALA A 79 3.57 -4.23 9.71
N GLU A 80 3.05 -5.46 9.61
CA GLU A 80 3.89 -6.65 9.45
C GLU A 80 4.66 -6.62 8.10
N ALA A 81 4.02 -6.22 7.01
CA ALA A 81 4.66 -6.07 5.70
C ALA A 81 5.87 -5.14 5.76
N ARG A 82 5.71 -4.00 6.46
CA ARG A 82 6.79 -3.03 6.65
C ARG A 82 7.98 -3.66 7.37
N THR A 83 7.74 -4.37 8.47
CA THR A 83 8.83 -5.03 9.22
C THR A 83 9.53 -6.12 8.39
N LEU A 84 8.78 -6.89 7.60
CA LEU A 84 9.37 -7.88 6.70
C LEU A 84 10.20 -7.23 5.59
N GLU A 85 9.78 -6.07 5.08
CA GLU A 85 10.52 -5.33 4.07
C GLU A 85 11.81 -4.73 4.63
N GLU A 86 11.75 -4.12 5.82
CA GLU A 86 12.93 -3.59 6.53
C GLU A 86 13.96 -4.69 6.81
N THR A 87 13.50 -5.86 7.27
CA THR A 87 14.39 -7.01 7.49
C THR A 87 14.96 -7.55 6.19
N ARG A 88 14.16 -7.67 5.12
CA ARG A 88 14.65 -8.08 3.80
C ARG A 88 15.72 -7.12 3.27
N TYR A 89 15.50 -5.82 3.42
CA TYR A 89 16.48 -4.80 3.03
C TYR A 89 17.79 -4.96 3.81
N SER A 90 17.73 -5.16 5.12
CA SER A 90 18.93 -5.40 5.93
C SER A 90 19.70 -6.67 5.52
N LEU A 91 19.00 -7.72 5.07
CA LEU A 91 19.63 -8.92 4.52
C LEU A 91 20.31 -8.62 3.19
N TYR A 92 19.69 -7.80 2.33
CA TYR A 92 20.30 -7.36 1.08
C TYR A 92 21.57 -6.52 1.30
N GLU A 93 21.57 -5.62 2.29
CA GLU A 93 22.77 -4.86 2.64
C GLU A 93 23.89 -5.78 3.13
N ARG A 94 23.57 -6.76 3.98
CA ARG A 94 24.55 -7.74 4.46
C ARG A 94 25.12 -8.58 3.31
N LEU A 95 24.27 -9.05 2.41
CA LEU A 95 24.69 -9.81 1.22
C LEU A 95 25.53 -8.95 0.27
N ALA A 96 25.20 -7.68 0.09
CA ALA A 96 25.97 -6.78 -0.76
C ALA A 96 27.41 -6.59 -0.25
N ARG A 97 27.57 -6.46 1.07
CA ARG A 97 28.90 -6.41 1.72
C ARG A 97 29.67 -7.70 1.53
N GLU A 98 29.02 -8.85 1.71
CA GLU A 98 29.64 -10.18 1.55
C GLU A 98 30.10 -10.44 0.11
N PHE A 99 29.36 -9.93 -0.88
CA PHE A 99 29.70 -10.06 -2.30
C PHE A 99 30.68 -9.00 -2.82
N GLU A 100 31.22 -8.14 -1.94
CA GLU A 100 32.09 -7.01 -2.27
C GLU A 100 31.51 -6.18 -3.44
N LEU A 101 30.18 -6.00 -3.46
CA LEU A 101 29.56 -5.15 -4.48
C LEU A 101 30.07 -3.71 -4.28
N PRO A 102 30.50 -3.02 -5.35
CA PRO A 102 30.96 -1.66 -5.24
C PRO A 102 29.85 -0.82 -4.63
N GLU A 103 30.13 -0.24 -3.46
CA GLU A 103 29.35 0.84 -2.88
C GLU A 103 29.50 2.06 -3.80
N ASP A 104 28.90 2.02 -4.99
CA ASP A 104 28.76 3.20 -5.81
C ASP A 104 27.72 4.08 -5.10
N PRO A 105 28.09 5.27 -4.59
CA PRO A 105 27.15 6.16 -3.92
C PRO A 105 26.01 6.61 -4.85
N ALA A 106 26.15 6.45 -6.17
CA ALA A 106 25.06 6.66 -7.13
C ALA A 106 24.09 5.46 -7.23
N ALA A 107 24.52 4.25 -6.86
CA ALA A 107 23.71 3.04 -6.81
C ALA A 107 23.02 2.81 -5.45
N SER A 108 23.23 3.72 -4.47
CA SER A 108 22.56 3.71 -3.15
C SER A 108 21.06 3.98 -3.19
N LEU A 109 20.42 4.02 -4.36
CA LEU A 109 18.98 3.94 -4.46
C LEU A 109 18.57 2.50 -4.12
N GLU A 110 17.76 2.31 -3.07
CA GLU A 110 17.20 1.01 -2.64
C GLU A 110 16.84 0.03 -3.79
N PRO A 111 16.17 0.46 -4.89
CA PRO A 111 15.84 -0.45 -5.98
C PRO A 111 17.04 -1.00 -6.77
N ASP A 112 18.16 -0.27 -6.84
CA ASP A 112 19.33 -0.70 -7.62
C ASP A 112 20.22 -1.65 -6.84
N LEU A 113 20.32 -1.50 -5.51
CA LEU A 113 20.96 -2.48 -4.63
C LEU A 113 20.25 -3.84 -4.69
N MET A 114 18.92 -3.84 -4.56
CA MET A 114 18.13 -5.07 -4.63
C MET A 114 18.28 -5.77 -5.99
N LYS A 115 18.26 -5.03 -7.11
CA LYS A 115 18.48 -5.59 -8.44
C LYS A 115 19.86 -6.21 -8.60
N GLN A 116 20.90 -5.55 -8.11
CA GLN A 116 22.28 -6.04 -8.22
C GLN A 116 22.46 -7.33 -7.41
N VAL A 117 21.99 -7.34 -6.16
CA VAL A 117 22.07 -8.55 -5.31
C VAL A 117 21.19 -9.66 -5.91
N HIS A 118 19.97 -9.36 -6.35
CA HIS A 118 19.09 -10.33 -7.01
C HIS A 118 19.72 -10.92 -8.29
N GLY A 119 20.37 -10.10 -9.12
CA GLY A 119 21.06 -10.55 -10.32
C GLY A 119 22.22 -11.51 -10.04
N ARG A 120 22.87 -11.40 -8.87
CA ARG A 120 23.85 -12.37 -8.41
C ARG A 120 23.19 -13.60 -7.79
N LEU A 121 22.20 -13.42 -6.90
CA LEU A 121 21.50 -14.52 -6.22
C LEU A 121 20.76 -15.44 -7.20
N SER A 122 20.17 -14.91 -8.26
CA SER A 122 19.46 -15.69 -9.30
C SER A 122 20.34 -16.72 -10.01
N ARG A 123 21.66 -16.50 -10.07
CA ARG A 123 22.63 -17.48 -10.60
C ARG A 123 22.82 -18.68 -9.68
N TYR A 124 22.58 -18.50 -8.39
CA TYR A 124 22.74 -19.54 -7.37
C TYR A 124 21.40 -20.14 -6.93
N LEU A 125 20.29 -19.42 -7.11
CA LEU A 125 18.97 -19.76 -6.60
C LEU A 125 17.88 -19.45 -7.65
N PRO A 126 17.69 -20.31 -8.66
CA PRO A 126 16.64 -20.13 -9.67
C PRO A 126 15.24 -20.02 -9.05
N ASP A 127 14.92 -20.84 -8.04
CA ASP A 127 13.63 -20.80 -7.31
C ASP A 127 13.32 -19.43 -6.68
N LEU A 128 14.35 -18.66 -6.37
CA LEU A 128 14.21 -17.32 -5.81
C LEU A 128 13.65 -16.35 -6.85
N THR A 129 14.10 -16.50 -8.10
CA THR A 129 13.67 -15.66 -9.24
C THR A 129 12.18 -15.80 -9.47
N ASP A 130 11.66 -17.03 -9.47
CA ASP A 130 10.24 -17.31 -9.63
C ASP A 130 9.41 -16.72 -8.48
N ARG A 131 9.91 -16.81 -7.25
CA ARG A 131 9.25 -16.18 -6.08
C ARG A 131 9.22 -14.67 -6.15
N TYR A 132 10.31 -14.04 -6.61
CA TYR A 132 10.33 -12.59 -6.83
C TYR A 132 9.34 -12.17 -7.92
N ALA A 133 9.24 -12.94 -9.01
CA ALA A 133 8.25 -12.71 -10.06
C ALA A 133 6.82 -12.85 -9.51
N SER A 134 6.55 -13.89 -8.72
CA SER A 134 5.26 -14.08 -8.02
C SER A 134 4.91 -12.89 -7.12
N LEU A 135 5.83 -12.49 -6.23
CA LEU A 135 5.66 -11.34 -5.36
C LEU A 135 5.39 -10.05 -6.14
N HIS A 136 6.12 -9.81 -7.23
CA HIS A 136 5.93 -8.64 -8.06
C HIS A 136 4.53 -8.63 -8.72
N ALA A 137 4.08 -9.78 -9.24
CA ALA A 137 2.75 -9.91 -9.82
C ALA A 137 1.64 -9.67 -8.78
N ILE A 138 1.79 -10.19 -7.56
CA ILE A 138 0.83 -9.96 -6.46
C ILE A 138 0.77 -8.47 -6.11
N LEU A 139 1.92 -7.79 -6.01
CA LEU A 139 1.99 -6.37 -5.71
C LEU A 139 1.37 -5.49 -6.80
N GLU A 140 1.58 -5.81 -8.08
CA GLU A 140 0.94 -5.10 -9.18
C GLU A 140 -0.58 -5.25 -9.16
N GLU A 141 -1.06 -6.47 -8.90
CA GLU A 141 -2.49 -6.73 -8.77
C GLU A 141 -3.08 -5.98 -7.55
N LEU A 142 -2.37 -5.96 -6.42
CA LEU A 142 -2.78 -5.21 -5.23
C LEU A 142 -2.86 -3.70 -5.52
N ARG A 143 -1.88 -3.14 -6.24
CA ARG A 143 -1.90 -1.74 -6.69
C ARG A 143 -3.09 -1.47 -7.60
N ARG A 144 -3.38 -2.37 -8.53
CA ARG A 144 -4.54 -2.25 -9.43
C ARG A 144 -5.85 -2.23 -8.63
N LEU A 145 -6.07 -3.21 -7.76
CA LEU A 145 -7.30 -3.28 -6.95
C LEU A 145 -7.45 -2.10 -5.98
N ASN A 146 -6.36 -1.63 -5.38
CA ASN A 146 -6.42 -0.46 -4.50
C ASN A 146 -6.79 0.82 -5.27
N ARG A 147 -6.28 0.99 -6.50
CA ARG A 147 -6.71 2.10 -7.37
C ARG A 147 -8.20 2.00 -7.71
N GLU A 148 -8.66 0.83 -8.14
CA GLU A 148 -10.06 0.59 -8.47
C GLU A 148 -10.99 0.83 -7.27
N ASN A 149 -10.61 0.34 -6.09
CA ASN A 149 -11.37 0.57 -4.86
C ASN A 149 -11.40 2.06 -4.49
N GLY A 150 -10.29 2.77 -4.69
CA GLY A 150 -10.23 4.23 -4.52
C GLY A 150 -11.20 4.97 -5.44
N GLU A 151 -11.22 4.61 -6.74
CA GLU A 151 -12.15 5.21 -7.70
C GLU A 151 -13.63 4.96 -7.34
N ILE A 152 -13.95 3.77 -6.81
CA ILE A 152 -15.31 3.46 -6.35
C ILE A 152 -15.70 4.36 -5.18
N LEU A 153 -14.82 4.51 -4.19
CA LEU A 153 -15.03 5.40 -3.04
C LEU A 153 -15.21 6.86 -3.46
N GLU A 154 -14.40 7.35 -4.40
CA GLU A 154 -14.55 8.71 -4.94
C GLU A 154 -15.90 8.91 -5.64
N ARG A 155 -16.39 7.91 -6.39
CA ARG A 155 -17.71 7.96 -7.01
C ARG A 155 -18.82 8.02 -5.95
N PHE A 156 -18.70 7.25 -4.87
CA PHE A 156 -19.64 7.31 -3.75
C PHE A 156 -19.65 8.68 -3.08
N GLN A 157 -18.47 9.26 -2.83
CA GLN A 157 -18.36 10.60 -2.25
C GLN A 157 -19.07 11.64 -3.15
N ARG A 158 -18.80 11.63 -4.46
CA ARG A 158 -19.48 12.51 -5.42
C ARG A 158 -21.00 12.34 -5.41
N TYR A 159 -21.49 11.11 -5.29
CA TYR A 159 -22.93 10.83 -5.22
C TYR A 159 -23.57 11.38 -3.93
N VAL A 160 -22.90 11.20 -2.79
CA VAL A 160 -23.34 11.75 -1.49
C VAL A 160 -23.37 13.27 -1.56
N ASP A 161 -22.30 13.90 -2.06
CA ASP A 161 -22.22 15.36 -2.21
C ASP A 161 -23.32 15.91 -3.13
N PHE A 162 -23.57 15.25 -4.26
CA PHE A 162 -24.68 15.60 -5.15
C PHE A 162 -26.04 15.48 -4.45
N SER A 163 -26.27 14.40 -3.72
CA SER A 163 -27.52 14.13 -3.01
C SER A 163 -27.76 15.16 -1.90
N LEU A 164 -26.73 15.49 -1.13
CA LEU A 164 -26.79 16.55 -0.12
C LEU A 164 -27.07 17.91 -0.75
N ASN A 165 -26.40 18.25 -1.84
CA ASN A 165 -26.65 19.50 -2.58
C ASN A 165 -28.09 19.58 -3.10
N LEU A 166 -28.65 18.48 -3.60
CA LEU A 166 -30.04 18.43 -4.03
C LEU A 166 -31.01 18.64 -2.86
N LEU A 167 -30.77 17.98 -1.72
CA LEU A 167 -31.58 18.13 -0.51
C LEU A 167 -31.52 19.58 0.03
N MET A 168 -30.35 20.19 0.09
CA MET A 168 -30.18 21.58 0.52
C MET A 168 -30.93 22.56 -0.40
N ARG A 169 -30.86 22.37 -1.72
CA ARG A 169 -31.62 23.20 -2.68
C ARG A 169 -33.12 22.97 -2.60
N SER A 170 -33.57 21.76 -2.26
CA SER A 170 -34.99 21.48 -2.02
C SER A 170 -35.52 22.13 -0.74
N ALA A 171 -34.68 22.27 0.29
CA ALA A 171 -35.03 22.98 1.52
C ALA A 171 -35.15 24.50 1.31
N GLU A 172 -34.44 25.06 0.32
CA GLU A 172 -34.54 26.46 -0.11
C GLU A 172 -35.71 26.72 -1.09
N ALA A 173 -36.19 25.69 -1.79
CA ALA A 173 -37.37 25.76 -2.63
C ALA A 173 -38.64 25.82 -1.76
N GLY A 174 -39.02 27.06 -1.44
CA GLY A 174 -40.06 27.43 -0.47
C GLY A 174 -41.34 26.57 -0.51
N THR A 175 -41.82 26.27 0.69
CA THR A 175 -43.11 25.65 0.97
C THR A 175 -44.22 26.53 0.37
N TYR A 176 -44.83 26.12 -0.75
CA TYR A 176 -46.11 26.67 -1.16
C TYR A 176 -47.17 26.20 -0.15
N ARG A 177 -47.42 27.00 0.89
CA ARG A 177 -48.68 26.89 1.64
C ARG A 177 -49.76 27.55 0.80
N GLU A 178 -50.65 26.76 0.22
CA GLU A 178 -51.98 27.24 -0.12
C GLU A 178 -52.64 27.70 1.18
N ALA A 179 -52.56 29.00 1.45
CA ALA A 179 -53.46 29.62 2.41
C ALA A 179 -54.83 29.56 1.76
N GLY A 180 -55.64 28.58 2.15
CA GLY A 180 -57.05 28.55 1.84
C GLY A 180 -57.72 29.78 2.43
N ASN A 181 -57.71 30.88 1.69
CA ASN A 181 -58.59 31.99 1.97
C ASN A 181 -59.03 32.65 0.67
N LYS A 182 -60.35 32.76 0.54
CA LYS A 182 -61.03 33.35 -0.61
C LYS A 182 -60.45 34.75 -0.85
N LYS A 183 -60.09 35.02 -2.12
CA LYS A 183 -59.47 36.22 -2.72
C LYS A 183 -57.94 36.18 -2.89
N GLY A 184 -57.47 35.25 -3.71
CA GLY A 184 -56.70 35.55 -4.94
C GLY A 184 -55.47 36.46 -4.89
N ALA A 185 -54.68 36.48 -3.82
CA ALA A 185 -53.40 37.17 -3.81
C ALA A 185 -52.28 36.27 -3.27
N VAL A 186 -51.46 35.73 -4.17
CA VAL A 186 -50.25 34.97 -3.82
C VAL A 186 -49.18 35.96 -3.39
N LYS A 187 -48.87 36.03 -2.09
CA LYS A 187 -47.69 36.73 -1.59
C LYS A 187 -46.58 35.73 -1.31
N LYS A 188 -45.43 35.92 -1.96
CA LYS A 188 -44.19 35.18 -1.70
C LYS A 188 -43.70 35.54 -0.29
N VAL A 189 -43.84 34.62 0.66
CA VAL A 189 -43.33 34.81 2.02
C VAL A 189 -41.88 34.34 2.04
N THR A 190 -40.94 35.28 2.06
CA THR A 190 -39.54 34.99 2.39
C THR A 190 -39.43 34.93 3.92
N SER A 191 -39.16 33.74 4.46
CA SER A 191 -38.88 33.56 5.88
C SER A 191 -37.66 34.39 6.30
N PRO A 192 -37.71 35.15 7.41
CA PRO A 192 -36.54 35.82 7.94
C PRO A 192 -35.60 34.78 8.55
N GLN A 193 -34.33 34.78 8.11
CA GLN A 193 -33.24 34.10 8.81
C GLN A 193 -33.25 34.51 10.28
N SER A 194 -33.47 33.56 11.18
CA SER A 194 -33.25 33.73 12.61
C SER A 194 -31.76 33.95 12.85
N ARG A 195 -31.40 35.21 13.13
CA ARG A 195 -30.13 35.63 13.73
C ARG A 195 -29.79 34.73 14.92
N LEU A 196 -28.72 33.94 14.79
CA LEU A 196 -27.97 33.44 15.94
C LEU A 196 -27.31 34.65 16.61
N VAL A 197 -27.90 35.11 17.70
CA VAL A 197 -27.31 36.08 18.62
C VAL A 197 -26.18 35.38 19.38
N ARG A 198 -24.94 35.86 19.18
CA ARG A 198 -23.81 35.64 20.10
C ARG A 198 -24.11 36.35 21.42
N GLN A 199 -24.02 35.65 22.55
CA GLN A 199 -23.66 36.20 23.86
C GLN A 199 -22.54 35.31 24.41
N VAL A 200 -21.31 35.84 24.43
CA VAL A 200 -20.52 36.30 25.60
C VAL A 200 -20.30 35.19 26.61
#